data_AF-A0A7W7MJ85-F1
#
_entry.id   AF-A0A7W7MJ85-F1
#
_cell.length_a   1.000
_cell.length_b   1.000
_cell.length_c   1.000
_cell.angle_alpha   90.00
_cell.angle_beta   90.00
_cell.angle_gamma   90.00
#
_symmetry.space_group_name_H-M   'P 1'
#
loop_
_entity.id
_entity.type
_entity.pdbx_description
1 polymer ?
#
loop_
_entity_poly.entity_id
_entity_poly.type
_entity_poly.pdbx_seq_one_letter_code
_entity_poly.pdbx_strand_id
1 'polypeptide(L)'
;MGTDMNPDQRQLIQAAGGVAYGAVGGSVHNHGPAVPPLVFADRPPAVPPTRHGGPAAKDLRIWLADTRTPAVRWLYGAAGSGKTALADRLAARARKRRWRVVEPAAGDITAGPGEPSPAGLLAIIGDAGSRSLTDLIWLLSNAILYQPRPTRVLLIARDLTRWPVVRAALAGRGVWTDTQQVNR
;
A
#
# COMPACT_ATOMS: atom_id res chain seq x y z
N MET A 1 -23.16 -31.96 -23.56
CA MET A 1 -23.67 -30.63 -23.18
C MET A 1 -22.49 -29.87 -22.60
N GLY A 2 -21.78 -29.13 -23.45
CA GLY A 2 -20.53 -28.45 -23.10
C GLY A 2 -20.81 -27.10 -22.44
N THR A 3 -20.22 -26.87 -21.27
CA THR A 3 -20.19 -25.55 -20.62
C THR A 3 -19.34 -24.61 -21.46
N ASP A 4 -19.98 -23.64 -22.08
CA ASP A 4 -19.34 -22.52 -22.75
C ASP A 4 -18.65 -21.65 -21.68
N MET A 5 -17.33 -21.76 -21.58
CA MET A 5 -16.53 -20.98 -20.64
C MET A 5 -16.38 -19.56 -21.19
N ASN A 6 -16.94 -18.59 -20.48
CA ASN A 6 -16.83 -17.16 -20.83
C ASN A 6 -15.35 -16.75 -20.98
N PRO A 7 -14.91 -16.26 -22.15
CA PRO A 7 -13.51 -15.90 -22.41
C PRO A 7 -12.97 -14.72 -21.56
N ASP A 8 -13.84 -14.02 -20.82
CA ASP A 8 -13.48 -12.97 -19.87
C ASP A 8 -13.12 -13.49 -18.47
N GLN A 9 -13.30 -14.80 -18.19
CA GLN A 9 -12.82 -15.44 -16.95
C GLN A 9 -11.39 -15.97 -17.12
N ARG A 10 -10.44 -15.09 -17.43
CA ARG A 10 -9.01 -15.44 -17.43
C ARG A 10 -8.45 -15.28 -16.02
N GLN A 11 -8.02 -16.38 -15.42
CA GLN A 11 -7.32 -16.36 -14.13
C GLN A 11 -5.81 -16.46 -14.38
N LEU A 12 -5.05 -15.45 -13.94
CA LEU A 12 -3.60 -15.49 -13.98
C LEU A 12 -3.10 -16.14 -12.68
N ILE A 13 -2.56 -17.34 -12.80
CA ILE A 13 -1.95 -18.08 -11.70
C ILE A 13 -0.43 -17.92 -11.83
N GLN A 14 0.21 -17.35 -10.81
CA GLN A 14 1.66 -17.26 -10.75
C GLN A 14 2.17 -18.10 -9.58
N ALA A 15 3.12 -18.99 -9.87
CA ALA A 15 3.77 -19.82 -8.86
C ALA A 15 5.24 -19.40 -8.72
N ALA A 16 5.68 -19.19 -7.48
CA ALA A 16 7.08 -18.92 -7.14
C ALA A 16 7.40 -19.57 -5.79
N GLY A 17 8.48 -20.34 -5.72
CA GLY A 17 8.96 -20.93 -4.46
C GLY A 17 8.08 -22.02 -3.85
N GLY A 18 7.26 -22.73 -4.63
CA GLY A 18 6.43 -23.86 -4.15
C GLY A 18 5.02 -23.50 -3.69
N VAL A 19 4.57 -22.27 -3.93
CA VAL A 19 3.20 -21.81 -3.65
C VAL A 19 2.58 -21.27 -4.92
N ALA A 20 1.31 -21.64 -5.19
CA ALA A 20 0.51 -21.12 -6.31
C ALA A 20 -0.58 -20.18 -5.79
N TYR A 21 -0.78 -19.05 -6.47
CA TYR A 21 -1.80 -18.07 -6.11
C TYR A 21 -2.77 -17.84 -7.27
N GLY A 22 -4.08 -17.77 -6.98
CA GLY A 22 -5.12 -17.30 -7.89
C GLY A 22 -5.90 -16.15 -7.25
N ALA A 23 -6.30 -15.17 -8.05
CA ALA A 23 -7.10 -14.03 -7.61
C ALA A 23 -8.57 -14.20 -8.06
N VAL A 24 -9.50 -14.24 -7.11
CA VAL A 24 -10.93 -14.02 -7.36
C VAL A 24 -11.32 -12.72 -6.66
N GLY A 25 -11.81 -11.73 -7.39
CA GLY A 25 -12.31 -10.48 -6.81
C GLY A 25 -11.27 -9.55 -6.12
N GLY A 26 -9.96 -9.83 -6.24
CA GLY A 26 -8.89 -8.96 -5.72
C GLY A 26 -8.26 -9.36 -4.38
N SER A 27 -8.61 -10.53 -3.82
CA SER A 27 -8.00 -11.06 -2.59
C SER A 27 -7.06 -12.25 -2.87
N VAL A 28 -5.86 -12.20 -2.30
CA VAL A 28 -4.88 -13.30 -2.34
C VAL A 28 -5.12 -14.21 -1.14
N HIS A 29 -5.39 -15.49 -1.39
CA HIS A 29 -5.59 -16.50 -0.34
C HIS A 29 -4.32 -17.33 -0.13
N ASN A 30 -4.04 -17.70 1.12
CA ASN A 30 -2.97 -18.62 1.50
C ASN A 30 -3.57 -19.98 1.92
N HIS A 31 -2.98 -21.08 1.48
CA HIS A 31 -3.22 -22.41 2.04
C HIS A 31 -1.98 -22.87 2.80
N GLY A 32 -1.92 -22.52 4.09
CA GLY A 32 -0.89 -22.85 5.07
C GLY A 32 -1.38 -22.53 6.51
N PRO A 33 -0.71 -22.99 7.58
CA PRO A 33 -1.25 -22.94 8.93
C PRO A 33 -1.55 -21.51 9.41
N ALA A 34 -2.56 -21.41 10.29
CA ALA A 34 -3.45 -20.27 10.58
C ALA A 34 -2.81 -18.94 11.04
N VAL A 35 -2.03 -18.29 10.17
CA VAL A 35 -1.79 -16.85 10.26
C VAL A 35 -2.88 -16.15 9.43
N PRO A 36 -3.71 -15.27 10.02
CA PRO A 36 -4.69 -14.54 9.22
C PRO A 36 -3.95 -13.76 8.13
N PRO A 37 -4.45 -13.78 6.88
CA PRO A 37 -3.77 -13.07 5.80
C PRO A 37 -3.61 -11.60 6.18
N LEU A 38 -2.41 -11.06 5.92
CA LEU A 38 -2.19 -9.62 6.01
C LEU A 38 -2.89 -8.96 4.84
N VAL A 39 -3.93 -8.19 5.15
CA VAL A 39 -4.77 -7.51 4.17
C VAL A 39 -4.73 -6.00 4.35
N PHE A 40 -5.31 -5.27 3.40
CA PHE A 40 -5.52 -3.83 3.50
C PHE A 40 -6.98 -3.54 3.87
N ALA A 41 -7.20 -2.89 5.02
CA ALA A 41 -8.48 -2.37 5.44
C ALA A 41 -8.52 -0.85 5.30
N ASP A 42 -9.72 -0.26 5.26
CA ASP A 42 -9.86 1.19 5.21
C ASP A 42 -9.29 1.82 6.48
N ARG A 43 -8.35 2.74 6.28
CA ARG A 43 -7.78 3.52 7.38
C ARG A 43 -8.86 4.50 7.85
N PRO A 44 -9.15 4.61 9.15
CA PRO A 44 -10.09 5.61 9.64
C PRO A 44 -9.57 7.04 9.39
N PRO A 45 -10.45 8.03 9.25
CA PRO A 45 -10.03 9.43 9.20
C PRO A 45 -9.45 9.86 10.54
N ALA A 46 -8.21 10.34 10.53
CA ALA A 46 -7.57 10.96 11.68
C ALA A 46 -7.78 12.49 11.64
N VAL A 47 -7.90 13.12 12.81
CA VAL A 47 -7.85 14.58 12.93
C VAL A 47 -6.43 15.04 12.57
N PRO A 48 -6.21 15.74 11.44
CA PRO A 48 -4.88 16.13 11.06
C PRO A 48 -4.34 17.18 12.05
N PRO A 49 -3.09 17.07 12.52
CA PRO A 49 -2.55 18.07 13.41
C PRO A 49 -2.44 19.43 12.71
N THR A 50 -2.77 20.49 13.46
CA THR A 50 -2.94 21.87 12.99
C THR A 50 -1.67 22.52 12.45
N ARG A 51 -0.48 22.06 12.86
CA ARG A 51 0.80 22.61 12.38
C ARG A 51 0.91 22.52 10.85
N HIS A 52 1.18 23.68 10.24
CA HIS A 52 1.29 23.86 8.80
C HIS A 52 2.59 23.25 8.24
N GLY A 53 2.49 22.80 6.99
CA GLY A 53 3.46 21.92 6.35
C GLY A 53 4.89 22.49 6.26
N GLY A 54 5.86 21.60 6.41
CA GLY A 54 7.26 21.81 6.03
C GLY A 54 7.59 21.17 4.68
N PRO A 55 8.88 21.16 4.29
CA PRO A 55 9.34 20.62 3.01
C PRO A 55 8.83 19.21 2.74
N ALA A 56 8.96 18.29 3.71
CA ALA A 56 8.47 16.92 3.58
C ALA A 56 6.96 16.83 3.30
N ALA A 57 6.15 17.75 3.83
CA ALA A 57 4.71 17.79 3.54
C ALA A 57 4.43 18.25 2.10
N LYS A 58 5.22 19.21 1.59
CA LYS A 58 5.17 19.67 0.20
C LYS A 58 5.59 18.56 -0.76
N ASP A 59 6.67 17.86 -0.46
CA ASP A 59 7.19 16.77 -1.30
C ASP A 59 6.23 15.57 -1.35
N LEU A 60 5.61 15.20 -0.22
CA LEU A 60 4.59 14.16 -0.20
C LEU A 60 3.35 14.55 -1.01
N ARG A 61 2.97 15.85 -1.00
CA ARG A 61 1.87 16.35 -1.83
C ARG A 61 2.19 16.29 -3.32
N ILE A 62 3.42 16.63 -3.71
CA ILE A 62 3.87 16.52 -5.11
C ILE A 62 3.85 15.06 -5.54
N TRP A 63 4.40 14.17 -4.71
CA TRP A 63 4.42 12.73 -4.98
C TRP A 63 3.02 12.11 -5.11
N LEU A 64 2.07 12.50 -4.26
CA LEU A 64 0.67 12.06 -4.38
C LEU A 64 0.04 12.49 -5.71
N ALA A 65 0.45 13.63 -6.27
CA ALA A 65 -0.10 14.18 -7.51
C ALA A 65 0.62 13.69 -8.79
N ASP A 66 1.78 13.06 -8.66
CA ASP A 66 2.57 12.53 -9.78
C ASP A 66 1.76 11.49 -10.60
N THR A 67 2.13 11.24 -11.86
CA THR A 67 1.43 10.28 -12.72
C THR A 67 2.07 8.90 -12.73
N ARG A 68 3.33 8.76 -12.28
CA ARG A 68 4.03 7.46 -12.18
C ARG A 68 3.33 6.56 -11.18
N THR A 69 2.86 5.39 -11.60
CA THR A 69 2.09 4.45 -10.77
C THR A 69 2.40 3.00 -11.15
N PRO A 70 2.51 2.07 -10.17
CA PRO A 70 2.48 2.28 -8.73
C PRO A 70 3.77 2.96 -8.23
N ALA A 71 3.66 3.78 -7.19
CA ALA A 71 4.82 4.41 -6.56
C ALA A 71 4.89 4.10 -5.06
N VAL A 72 6.06 3.67 -4.60
CA VAL A 72 6.37 3.33 -3.22
C VAL A 72 7.35 4.35 -2.67
N ARG A 73 7.05 4.93 -1.51
CA ARG A 73 7.94 5.89 -0.83
C ARG A 73 8.24 5.48 0.60
N TRP A 74 9.51 5.50 0.95
CA TRP A 74 10.00 5.26 2.31
C TRP A 74 10.14 6.57 3.08
N LEU A 75 9.21 6.85 4.00
CA LEU A 75 9.23 8.00 4.88
C LEU A 75 9.95 7.67 6.20
N TYR A 76 11.07 8.34 6.48
CA TYR A 76 11.90 8.04 7.64
C TYR A 76 12.31 9.27 8.45
N GLY A 77 12.80 9.03 9.67
CA GLY A 77 13.24 10.05 10.62
C GLY A 77 13.06 9.58 12.07
N ALA A 78 13.70 10.29 13.01
CA ALA A 78 13.71 9.92 14.42
C ALA A 78 12.31 9.79 15.06
N ALA A 79 12.23 9.14 16.23
CA ALA A 79 11.00 9.12 17.03
C ALA A 79 10.54 10.56 17.34
N GLY A 80 9.23 10.81 17.31
CA GLY A 80 8.69 12.17 17.52
C GLY A 80 8.99 13.17 16.40
N SER A 81 9.49 12.76 15.23
CA SER A 81 9.68 13.66 14.07
C SER A 81 8.37 14.05 13.37
N GLY A 82 7.24 13.42 13.72
CA GLY A 82 5.94 13.72 13.13
C GLY A 82 5.63 12.99 11.82
N LYS A 83 6.26 11.84 11.55
CA LYS A 83 5.95 10.97 10.40
C LYS A 83 4.46 10.58 10.33
N THR A 84 3.88 10.12 11.44
CA THR A 84 2.46 9.76 11.52
C THR A 84 1.57 10.96 11.21
N ALA A 85 1.87 12.12 11.79
CA ALA A 85 1.21 13.39 11.49
C ALA A 85 1.27 13.79 10.00
N LEU A 86 2.40 13.53 9.33
CA LEU A 86 2.54 13.74 7.88
C LEU A 86 1.69 12.74 7.08
N ALA A 87 1.69 11.47 7.49
CA ALA A 87 0.89 10.42 6.87
C ALA A 87 -0.62 10.71 7.00
N ASP A 88 -1.09 11.19 8.16
CA ASP A 88 -2.49 11.54 8.38
C ASP A 88 -2.93 12.74 7.53
N ARG A 89 -2.06 13.76 7.38
CA ARG A 89 -2.32 14.87 6.44
C ARG A 89 -2.37 14.40 5.00
N LEU A 90 -1.48 13.49 4.62
CA LEU A 90 -1.46 12.92 3.27
C LEU A 90 -2.74 12.11 3.01
N ALA A 91 -3.17 11.31 3.99
CA ALA A 91 -4.43 10.56 3.95
C ALA A 91 -5.64 11.48 3.80
N ALA A 92 -5.73 12.55 4.61
CA ALA A 92 -6.80 13.55 4.48
C ALA A 92 -6.82 14.19 3.09
N ARG A 93 -5.65 14.46 2.49
CA ARG A 93 -5.55 15.03 1.14
C ARG A 93 -5.90 14.02 0.04
N ALA A 94 -5.53 12.76 0.20
CA ALA A 94 -5.94 11.68 -0.71
C ALA A 94 -7.47 11.51 -0.71
N ARG A 95 -8.11 11.51 0.48
CA ARG A 95 -9.58 11.45 0.59
C ARG A 95 -10.27 12.64 -0.10
N LYS A 96 -9.73 13.85 0.05
CA LYS A 96 -10.22 15.04 -0.70
C LYS A 96 -10.14 14.89 -2.22
N ARG A 97 -9.28 14.01 -2.74
CA ARG A 97 -9.17 13.64 -4.16
C ARG A 97 -10.02 12.42 -4.54
N ARG A 98 -10.90 11.95 -3.65
CA ARG A 98 -11.67 10.70 -3.77
C ARG A 98 -10.79 9.44 -3.90
N TRP A 99 -9.61 9.45 -3.30
CA TRP A 99 -8.79 8.25 -3.21
C TRP A 99 -9.17 7.44 -1.97
N ARG A 100 -9.17 6.12 -2.10
CA ARG A 100 -9.31 5.19 -0.97
C ARG A 100 -7.99 5.17 -0.19
N VAL A 101 -8.07 5.24 1.14
CA VAL A 101 -6.90 5.18 2.00
C VAL A 101 -6.97 3.93 2.85
N VAL A 102 -5.96 3.08 2.72
CA VAL A 102 -5.92 1.77 3.39
C VAL A 102 -4.67 1.62 4.25
N GLU A 103 -4.73 0.71 5.21
CA GLU A 103 -3.59 0.32 6.04
C GLU A 103 -3.60 -1.19 6.31
N PRO A 104 -2.44 -1.79 6.65
CA PRO A 104 -2.37 -3.20 6.99
C PRO A 104 -3.24 -3.53 8.20
N ALA A 105 -4.11 -4.53 8.05
CA ALA A 105 -4.90 -5.11 9.10
C ALA A 105 -4.71 -6.62 9.13
N ALA A 106 -4.91 -7.22 10.30
CA ALA A 106 -5.05 -8.67 10.41
C ALA A 106 -6.51 -9.04 10.14
N GLY A 107 -6.75 -10.03 9.27
CA GLY A 107 -8.07 -10.62 9.08
C GLY A 107 -8.57 -10.58 7.65
N ASP A 108 -9.87 -10.73 7.50
CA ASP A 108 -10.55 -10.84 6.21
C ASP A 108 -11.17 -9.50 5.80
N ILE A 109 -11.09 -9.16 4.52
CA ILE A 109 -11.56 -7.87 4.01
C ILE A 109 -13.07 -7.93 3.85
N THR A 110 -13.82 -7.25 4.71
CA THR A 110 -15.25 -7.03 4.45
C THR A 110 -15.36 -5.83 3.51
N ALA A 111 -15.50 -6.09 2.20
CA ALA A 111 -15.89 -5.04 1.28
C ALA A 111 -17.32 -4.60 1.63
N GLY A 112 -17.49 -3.36 2.10
CA GLY A 112 -18.83 -2.79 2.25
C GLY A 112 -19.52 -2.69 0.89
N PRO A 113 -20.79 -3.09 0.74
CA PRO A 113 -21.49 -2.97 -0.52
C PRO A 113 -21.72 -1.50 -0.90
N GLY A 114 -21.48 -1.16 -2.18
CA GLY A 114 -22.02 0.06 -2.80
C GLY A 114 -21.15 1.31 -2.83
N GLU A 115 -19.88 1.26 -2.45
CA GLU A 115 -19.03 2.46 -2.58
C GLU A 115 -18.62 2.72 -4.04
N PRO A 116 -18.69 3.98 -4.51
CA PRO A 116 -18.21 4.35 -5.83
C PRO A 116 -16.72 4.03 -5.97
N SER A 117 -16.32 3.56 -7.15
CA SER A 117 -14.91 3.23 -7.42
C SER A 117 -14.02 4.44 -7.15
N PRO A 118 -13.02 4.30 -6.26
CA PRO A 118 -12.19 5.43 -5.86
C PRO A 118 -11.28 5.86 -7.03
N ALA A 119 -11.02 7.16 -7.12
CA ALA A 119 -10.17 7.75 -8.17
C ALA A 119 -8.67 7.38 -8.04
N GLY A 120 -8.29 6.70 -6.96
CA GLY A 120 -6.93 6.23 -6.68
C GLY A 120 -6.85 5.52 -5.34
N LEU A 121 -5.67 5.00 -5.02
CA LEU A 121 -5.39 4.26 -3.80
C LEU A 121 -4.15 4.81 -3.09
N LEU A 122 -4.25 5.04 -1.79
CA LEU A 122 -3.13 5.31 -0.90
C LEU A 122 -3.06 4.25 0.20
N ALA A 123 -2.04 3.39 0.16
CA ALA A 123 -1.72 2.46 1.23
C ALA A 123 -0.69 3.09 2.18
N ILE A 124 -0.97 3.06 3.49
CA ILE A 124 -0.06 3.56 4.54
C ILE A 124 0.35 2.39 5.41
N ILE A 125 1.62 2.01 5.36
CA ILE A 125 2.19 0.91 6.15
C ILE A 125 3.01 1.53 7.28
N GLY A 126 2.41 1.57 8.47
CA GLY A 126 3.08 1.96 9.70
C GLY A 126 4.16 0.96 10.11
N ASP A 127 5.21 1.48 10.76
CA ASP A 127 6.30 0.71 11.36
C ASP A 127 6.96 -0.31 10.40
N ALA A 128 7.12 0.08 9.13
CA ALA A 128 7.77 -0.73 8.11
C ALA A 128 9.21 -1.11 8.47
N GLY A 129 9.89 -0.30 9.30
CA GLY A 129 11.23 -0.60 9.80
C GLY A 129 11.29 -1.77 10.80
N SER A 130 10.19 -2.12 11.48
CA SER A 130 10.17 -3.20 12.47
C SER A 130 9.46 -4.47 11.97
N ARG A 131 8.49 -4.35 11.05
CA ARG A 131 7.80 -5.49 10.41
C ARG A 131 8.77 -6.47 9.75
N SER A 132 8.43 -7.77 9.72
CA SER A 132 9.26 -8.77 9.03
C SER A 132 9.31 -8.47 7.53
N LEU A 133 10.42 -8.85 6.88
CA LEU A 133 10.54 -8.68 5.43
C LEU A 133 9.47 -9.46 4.67
N THR A 134 9.13 -10.65 5.16
CA THR A 134 8.05 -11.50 4.62
C THR A 134 6.71 -10.78 4.65
N ASP A 135 6.34 -10.14 5.77
CA ASP A 135 5.09 -9.38 5.88
C ASP A 135 5.04 -8.22 4.90
N LEU A 136 6.15 -7.50 4.75
CA LEU A 136 6.24 -6.39 3.81
C LEU A 136 6.12 -6.87 2.36
N ILE A 137 6.83 -7.94 1.99
CA ILE A 137 6.73 -8.52 0.64
C ILE A 137 5.30 -9.01 0.39
N TRP A 138 4.65 -9.61 1.39
CA TRP A 138 3.26 -10.08 1.28
C TRP A 138 2.30 -8.92 1.02
N LEU A 139 2.35 -7.87 1.85
CA LEU A 139 1.54 -6.67 1.66
C LEU A 139 1.79 -6.00 0.30
N LEU A 140 3.06 -5.90 -0.12
CA LEU A 140 3.46 -5.29 -1.39
C LEU A 140 3.12 -6.14 -2.61
N SER A 141 2.79 -7.42 -2.42
CA SER A 141 2.32 -8.32 -3.48
C SER A 141 0.79 -8.30 -3.65
N ASN A 142 0.07 -7.53 -2.81
CA ASN A 142 -1.38 -7.50 -2.85
C ASN A 142 -1.92 -6.88 -4.15
N ALA A 143 -2.83 -7.58 -4.83
CA ALA A 143 -3.34 -7.21 -6.15
C ALA A 143 -4.01 -5.83 -6.18
N ILE A 144 -4.55 -5.36 -5.04
CA ILE A 144 -5.17 -4.04 -4.94
C ILE A 144 -4.22 -2.89 -5.33
N LEU A 145 -2.91 -3.10 -5.18
CA LEU A 145 -1.86 -2.13 -5.48
C LEU A 145 -1.57 -1.99 -6.98
N TYR A 146 -1.92 -3.00 -7.78
CA TYR A 146 -1.56 -3.09 -9.20
C TYR A 146 -2.76 -2.91 -10.14
N GLN A 147 -3.89 -2.45 -9.62
CA GLN A 147 -5.07 -2.09 -10.41
C GLN A 147 -4.77 -0.90 -11.34
N PRO A 148 -5.49 -0.74 -12.47
CA PRO A 148 -5.29 0.34 -13.44
C PRO A 148 -5.81 1.69 -12.92
N ARG A 149 -5.28 2.14 -11.79
CA ARG A 149 -5.58 3.42 -11.14
C ARG A 149 -4.30 3.98 -10.50
N PRO A 150 -4.25 5.28 -10.21
CA PRO A 150 -3.15 5.86 -9.44
C PRO A 150 -3.03 5.18 -8.07
N THR A 151 -1.89 4.54 -7.82
CA THR A 151 -1.58 3.85 -6.56
C THR A 151 -0.33 4.44 -5.92
N ARG A 152 -0.41 4.66 -4.61
CA ARG A 152 0.66 5.15 -3.76
C ARG A 152 0.80 4.28 -2.53
N VAL A 153 2.04 3.89 -2.21
CA VAL A 153 2.36 3.14 -0.98
C VAL A 153 3.34 3.96 -0.16
N LEU A 154 2.96 4.35 1.04
CA LEU A 154 3.81 5.06 1.98
C LEU A 154 4.27 4.10 3.08
N LEU A 155 5.56 3.78 3.10
CA LEU A 155 6.21 2.98 4.13
C LEU A 155 6.78 3.92 5.20
N ILE A 156 6.38 3.77 6.46
CA ILE A 156 6.86 4.62 7.56
C ILE A 156 7.90 3.87 8.38
N ALA A 157 9.10 4.43 8.54
CA ALA A 157 10.19 3.82 9.30
C ALA A 157 10.95 4.84 10.15
N ARG A 158 11.85 4.36 11.00
CA ARG A 158 12.72 5.22 11.83
C ARG A 158 13.97 5.67 11.08
N ASP A 159 14.50 4.81 10.22
CA ASP A 159 15.76 5.00 9.50
C ASP A 159 15.69 4.32 8.11
N LEU A 160 16.84 4.28 7.42
CA LEU A 160 16.98 3.72 6.07
C LEU A 160 17.50 2.27 6.05
N THR A 161 17.80 1.66 7.20
CA THR A 161 18.56 0.40 7.30
C THR A 161 17.95 -0.72 6.46
N ARG A 162 16.61 -0.87 6.50
CA ARG A 162 15.91 -1.93 5.77
C ARG A 162 15.51 -1.54 4.34
N TRP A 163 15.62 -0.26 3.97
CA TRP A 163 15.15 0.21 2.68
C TRP A 163 15.84 -0.46 1.48
N PRO A 164 17.17 -0.68 1.46
CA PRO A 164 17.82 -1.35 0.32
C PRO A 164 17.24 -2.73 0.01
N VAL A 165 16.94 -3.52 1.03
CA VAL A 165 16.38 -4.88 0.89
C VAL A 165 14.94 -4.83 0.39
N VAL A 166 14.12 -3.92 0.94
CA VAL A 166 12.73 -3.73 0.48
C VAL A 166 12.70 -3.23 -0.96
N ARG A 167 13.59 -2.28 -1.32
CA ARG A 167 13.72 -1.76 -2.69
C ARG A 167 14.16 -2.86 -3.66
N ALA A 168 15.10 -3.72 -3.26
CA ALA A 168 15.51 -4.87 -4.08
C ALA A 168 14.36 -5.84 -4.32
N ALA A 169 13.53 -6.12 -3.31
CA ALA A 169 12.33 -6.96 -3.47
C ALA A 169 11.26 -6.31 -4.38
N LEU A 170 11.26 -4.98 -4.51
CA LEU A 170 10.39 -4.24 -5.41
C LEU A 170 10.96 -4.10 -6.83
N ALA A 171 12.26 -4.32 -7.02
CA ALA A 171 12.90 -4.27 -8.32
C ALA A 171 12.30 -5.36 -9.24
N GLY A 172 12.00 -4.98 -10.49
CA GLY A 172 11.36 -5.87 -11.46
C GLY A 172 9.82 -5.84 -11.45
N ARG A 173 9.18 -5.14 -10.52
CA ARG A 173 7.69 -5.02 -10.46
C ARG A 173 7.12 -3.77 -11.12
N GLY A 174 7.95 -3.02 -11.88
CA GLY A 174 7.53 -1.78 -12.53
C GLY A 174 7.12 -0.65 -11.57
N VAL A 175 7.50 -0.74 -10.29
CA VAL A 175 7.17 0.27 -9.29
C VAL A 175 8.23 1.36 -9.23
N TRP A 176 7.78 2.61 -9.14
CA TRP A 176 8.68 3.71 -8.85
C TRP A 176 8.99 3.74 -7.35
N THR A 177 10.27 3.88 -6.97
CA THR A 177 10.71 3.85 -5.57
C THR A 177 11.51 5.08 -5.20
N ASP A 178 11.26 5.63 -4.02
CA ASP A 178 11.94 6.84 -3.53
C ASP A 178 11.92 6.92 -2.00
N THR A 179 12.70 7.83 -1.42
CA THR A 179 12.75 8.06 0.03
C THR A 179 12.41 9.50 0.37
N GLN A 180 11.85 9.72 1.55
CA GLN A 180 11.64 11.05 2.11
C GLN A 180 12.09 11.08 3.56
N GLN A 181 13.04 11.96 3.87
CA GLN A 181 13.40 12.25 5.26
C GLN A 181 12.45 13.30 5.84
N VAL A 182 12.09 13.14 7.10
CA VAL A 182 11.46 14.20 7.90
C VAL A 182 12.54 14.95 8.66
N ASN A 183 13.02 16.04 8.05
CA ASN A 183 13.89 17.01 8.73
C ASN A 183 13.01 17.91 9.60
N ARG A 184 13.48 18.21 10.83
CA ARG A 184 12.86 19.23 11.67
C ARG A 184 13.22 20.61 11.18
#